data_AF-A0AA39IZT4-F1
#
_entry.id   AF-A0AA39IZT4-F1
#
_cell.length_a   1.000
_cell.length_b   1.000
_cell.length_c   1.000
_cell.angle_alpha   90.00
_cell.angle_beta   90.00
_cell.angle_gamma   90.00
#
_symmetry.space_group_name_H-M   'P 1'
#
loop_
_entity.id
_entity.type
_entity.pdbx_description
1 polymer ?
#
loop_
_entity_poly.entity_id
_entity_poly.type
_entity_poly.pdbx_seq_one_letter_code
_entity_poly.pdbx_strand_id
1 'polypeptide(L)'
;MDIDSEDRDPWLILHAWMDEKDRAVVWTPINGYEWPIPIPKDADLNLIRIEMLNLGLEYAWLDVLCLRQVGGQREDLRTEEWKLDVPTIGAVYQLRNVVCYLSGLGQPLTLKEGDLESDRSWFRRAWTLQEVGDKRVIAGDTPDGPLHAERKDRTCETELLTRFHKQLQSTHDMLFLVFRALEEMRKWVSTNPVDKIAGLAFLMGSTTIPAYYESTSLEEAWTALVNSMEADCWAQLFFLCPEPGDRGPKWRPSWDQVVMKPLLEYVLDPHGIFKFVDQHETGDEDSCDAECIEGLVWGLAVVEGGHRRGKLIVKDEDGIEHEVEITAAHTYPIPEDTYTLIYGCDIDNSWVVGRSLPLGGKFEKVSVLEISYEEQCWLEDLDIFKKHRYILI
;
A
#
# COMPACT_ATOMS: atom_id res chain seq x y z
N MET A 1 -38.77 -15.49 13.96
CA MET A 1 -37.82 -15.92 12.90
C MET A 1 -37.03 -14.67 12.60
N ASP A 2 -36.05 -14.43 13.45
CA ASP A 2 -35.04 -13.40 13.22
C ASP A 2 -34.04 -14.06 12.26
N ILE A 3 -34.08 -13.63 11.00
CA ILE A 3 -33.02 -13.94 10.05
C ILE A 3 -31.99 -12.86 10.32
N ASP A 4 -30.92 -13.24 11.02
CA ASP A 4 -29.75 -12.38 11.20
C ASP A 4 -29.33 -11.82 9.84
N SER A 5 -29.30 -10.50 9.75
CA SER A 5 -28.98 -9.78 8.51
C SER A 5 -27.54 -9.96 8.04
N GLU A 6 -26.70 -10.65 8.80
CA GLU A 6 -25.29 -10.94 8.47
C GLU A 6 -25.15 -12.08 7.43
N ASP A 7 -26.16 -12.94 7.27
CA ASP A 7 -26.05 -14.17 6.44
C ASP A 7 -26.37 -13.99 4.95
N ARG A 8 -26.55 -12.75 4.46
CA ARG A 8 -26.91 -12.48 3.04
C ARG A 8 -25.87 -11.71 2.24
N ASP A 9 -24.76 -11.34 2.85
CA ASP A 9 -23.72 -10.62 2.13
C ASP A 9 -22.99 -11.56 1.15
N PRO A 10 -22.80 -11.15 -0.12
CA PRO A 10 -22.15 -11.98 -1.10
C PRO A 10 -20.69 -12.21 -0.71
N TRP A 11 -20.24 -13.45 -0.85
CA TRP A 11 -18.80 -13.75 -0.81
C TRP A 11 -18.18 -13.39 -2.15
N LEU A 12 -16.96 -12.87 -2.14
CA LEU A 12 -16.30 -12.51 -3.40
C LEU A 12 -15.39 -13.63 -3.87
N ILE A 13 -15.30 -13.78 -5.19
CA ILE A 13 -14.42 -14.75 -5.82
C ILE A 13 -13.17 -14.02 -6.31
N LEU A 14 -12.03 -14.56 -5.92
CA LEU A 14 -10.71 -14.16 -6.37
C LEU A 14 -10.07 -15.27 -7.14
N HIS A 15 -9.27 -14.91 -8.14
CA HIS A 15 -8.62 -15.91 -8.96
C HIS A 15 -7.31 -15.42 -9.55
N ALA A 16 -6.40 -16.34 -9.86
CA ALA A 16 -5.23 -16.02 -10.69
C ALA A 16 -5.64 -15.75 -12.15
N TRP A 17 -4.79 -15.01 -12.86
CA TRP A 17 -4.93 -14.82 -14.30
C TRP A 17 -4.30 -15.98 -15.06
N MET A 18 -4.97 -16.45 -16.12
CA MET A 18 -4.37 -17.44 -17.03
C MET A 18 -3.66 -16.73 -18.19
N ASP A 19 -2.82 -17.41 -18.96
CA ASP A 19 -2.34 -16.82 -20.22
C ASP A 19 -3.47 -16.68 -21.25
N GLU A 20 -3.38 -15.72 -22.15
CA GLU A 20 -4.39 -15.51 -23.22
C GLU A 20 -4.63 -16.79 -24.03
N LYS A 21 -3.57 -17.56 -24.31
CA LYS A 21 -3.64 -18.86 -24.99
C LYS A 21 -4.41 -19.92 -24.20
N ASP A 22 -4.54 -19.78 -22.89
CA ASP A 22 -5.20 -20.73 -21.98
C ASP A 22 -6.58 -20.21 -21.52
N ARG A 23 -7.02 -19.07 -22.05
CA ARG A 23 -8.35 -18.51 -21.85
C ARG A 23 -9.28 -18.87 -23.00
N ALA A 24 -10.56 -18.99 -22.69
CA ALA A 24 -11.67 -18.97 -23.61
C ALA A 24 -12.49 -17.70 -23.38
N VAL A 25 -13.10 -17.22 -24.45
CA VAL A 25 -13.99 -16.07 -24.43
C VAL A 25 -15.42 -16.58 -24.43
N VAL A 26 -16.18 -16.30 -23.38
CA VAL A 26 -17.56 -16.79 -23.23
C VAL A 26 -18.55 -15.63 -23.16
N TRP A 27 -19.74 -15.85 -23.74
CA TRP A 27 -20.86 -14.92 -23.68
C TRP A 27 -21.88 -15.47 -22.70
N THR A 28 -22.31 -14.65 -21.74
CA THR A 28 -23.15 -15.14 -20.65
C THR A 28 -24.44 -14.34 -20.54
N PRO A 29 -25.55 -14.96 -20.09
CA PRO A 29 -26.75 -14.21 -19.74
C PRO A 29 -26.59 -13.37 -18.47
N ILE A 30 -25.55 -13.63 -17.65
CA ILE A 30 -25.34 -12.98 -16.34
C ILE A 30 -25.11 -11.48 -16.53
N ASN A 31 -24.28 -11.10 -17.50
CA ASN A 31 -24.03 -9.71 -17.89
C ASN A 31 -24.90 -9.27 -19.09
N GLY A 32 -26.06 -9.91 -19.29
CA GLY A 32 -27.00 -9.54 -20.35
C GLY A 32 -26.46 -9.73 -21.78
N TYR A 33 -25.39 -10.51 -21.97
CA TYR A 33 -24.68 -10.65 -23.25
C TYR A 33 -24.13 -9.31 -23.78
N GLU A 34 -23.81 -8.36 -22.92
CA GLU A 34 -23.30 -7.05 -23.34
C GLU A 34 -21.81 -7.06 -23.68
N TRP A 35 -21.01 -7.83 -22.94
CA TRP A 35 -19.57 -8.01 -23.19
C TRP A 35 -19.16 -9.48 -23.05
N PRO A 36 -18.08 -9.90 -23.74
CA PRO A 36 -17.53 -11.22 -23.57
C PRO A 36 -16.69 -11.33 -22.29
N ILE A 37 -16.53 -12.54 -21.75
CA ILE A 37 -15.87 -12.78 -20.47
C ILE A 37 -14.69 -13.72 -20.70
N PRO A 38 -13.45 -13.33 -20.33
CA PRO A 38 -12.29 -14.20 -20.40
C PRO A 38 -12.25 -15.13 -19.18
N ILE A 39 -12.45 -16.43 -19.38
CA ILE A 39 -12.29 -17.46 -18.34
C ILE A 39 -11.29 -18.53 -18.80
N PRO A 40 -10.70 -19.35 -17.91
CA PRO A 40 -9.86 -20.46 -18.35
C PRO A 40 -10.61 -21.42 -19.29
N LYS A 41 -9.93 -22.00 -20.29
CA LYS A 41 -10.56 -22.88 -21.30
C LYS A 41 -11.33 -24.05 -20.70
N ASP A 42 -10.81 -24.58 -19.59
CA ASP A 42 -11.36 -25.75 -18.91
C ASP A 42 -12.26 -25.35 -17.73
N ALA A 43 -12.56 -24.05 -17.55
CA ALA A 43 -13.46 -23.58 -16.50
C ALA A 43 -14.92 -23.63 -16.94
N ASP A 44 -15.80 -23.99 -16.01
CA ASP A 44 -17.26 -23.94 -16.18
C ASP A 44 -17.87 -23.17 -15.01
N LEU A 45 -18.60 -22.09 -15.33
CA LEU A 45 -19.29 -21.25 -14.34
C LEU A 45 -20.31 -22.06 -13.51
N ASN A 46 -20.88 -23.14 -14.06
CA ASN A 46 -21.78 -24.02 -13.30
C ASN A 46 -21.02 -24.84 -12.27
N LEU A 47 -19.80 -25.28 -12.56
CA LEU A 47 -18.98 -26.00 -11.59
C LEU A 47 -18.53 -25.07 -10.45
N ILE A 48 -18.11 -23.84 -10.79
CA ILE A 48 -17.81 -22.80 -9.80
C ILE A 48 -19.04 -22.52 -8.93
N ARG A 49 -20.23 -22.38 -9.55
CA ARG A 49 -21.48 -22.21 -8.81
C ARG A 49 -21.77 -23.39 -7.87
N ILE A 50 -21.56 -24.63 -8.31
CA ILE A 50 -21.75 -25.82 -7.45
C ILE A 50 -20.77 -25.77 -6.27
N GLU A 51 -19.52 -25.38 -6.50
CA GLU A 51 -18.53 -25.22 -5.44
C GLU A 51 -18.95 -24.15 -4.42
N MET A 52 -19.43 -22.98 -4.88
CA MET A 52 -19.96 -21.95 -3.99
C MET A 52 -21.18 -22.45 -3.18
N LEU A 53 -22.09 -23.20 -3.82
CA LEU A 53 -23.25 -23.79 -3.14
C LEU A 53 -22.84 -24.82 -2.09
N ASN A 54 -21.78 -25.60 -2.33
CA ASN A 54 -21.23 -26.54 -1.35
C ASN A 54 -20.59 -25.84 -0.16
N LEU A 55 -20.10 -24.61 -0.34
CA LEU A 55 -19.66 -23.72 0.75
C LEU A 55 -20.83 -23.05 1.50
N GLY A 56 -22.08 -23.31 1.08
CA GLY A 56 -23.28 -22.76 1.72
C GLY A 56 -23.66 -21.36 1.22
N LEU A 57 -23.05 -20.89 0.13
CA LEU A 57 -23.26 -19.53 -0.37
C LEU A 57 -24.53 -19.42 -1.22
N GLU A 58 -25.34 -18.38 -0.96
CA GLU A 58 -26.49 -18.03 -1.80
C GLU A 58 -26.11 -17.02 -2.90
N TYR A 59 -25.23 -16.07 -2.56
CA TYR A 59 -24.75 -15.02 -3.46
C TYR A 59 -23.22 -15.01 -3.51
N ALA A 60 -22.68 -14.79 -4.71
CA ALA A 60 -21.26 -14.57 -4.92
C ALA A 60 -21.04 -13.40 -5.89
N TRP A 61 -19.97 -12.66 -5.65
CA TRP A 61 -19.51 -11.58 -6.53
C TRP A 61 -18.24 -12.01 -7.27
N LEU A 62 -18.16 -11.73 -8.57
CA LEU A 62 -17.02 -12.09 -9.41
C LEU A 62 -16.73 -10.96 -10.40
N ASP A 63 -15.58 -10.31 -10.21
CA ASP A 63 -15.12 -9.12 -10.95
C ASP A 63 -15.26 -9.26 -12.47
N VAL A 64 -14.79 -10.37 -13.04
CA VAL A 64 -14.78 -10.58 -14.50
C VAL A 64 -16.19 -10.65 -15.10
N LEU A 65 -17.21 -10.97 -14.29
CA LEU A 65 -18.61 -10.95 -14.69
C LEU A 65 -19.27 -9.58 -14.49
N CYS A 66 -18.84 -8.85 -13.46
CA CYS A 66 -19.47 -7.60 -13.03
C CYS A 66 -18.89 -6.36 -13.70
N LEU A 67 -17.59 -6.38 -14.05
CA LEU A 67 -16.92 -5.29 -14.74
C LEU A 67 -16.94 -5.51 -16.25
N ARG A 68 -17.25 -4.46 -17.02
CA ARG A 68 -17.22 -4.52 -18.49
C ARG A 68 -15.84 -4.86 -19.00
N GLN A 69 -15.74 -5.93 -19.78
CA GLN A 69 -14.49 -6.42 -20.35
C GLN A 69 -14.31 -5.97 -21.80
N VAL A 70 -13.09 -6.07 -22.31
CA VAL A 70 -12.73 -5.71 -23.69
C VAL A 70 -13.45 -6.60 -24.70
N GLY A 71 -13.95 -6.01 -25.79
CA GLY A 71 -14.42 -6.72 -26.99
C GLY A 71 -15.94 -6.92 -27.06
N GLY A 72 -16.69 -6.10 -26.31
CA GLY A 72 -18.15 -6.12 -26.26
C GLY A 72 -18.85 -5.08 -27.12
N GLN A 73 -20.18 -5.04 -27.02
CA GLN A 73 -20.93 -3.89 -27.52
C GLN A 73 -20.70 -2.68 -26.60
N ARG A 74 -20.72 -1.49 -27.19
CA ARG A 74 -20.49 -0.22 -26.48
C ARG A 74 -19.20 -0.20 -25.66
N GLU A 75 -18.09 -0.56 -26.31
CA GLU A 75 -16.75 -0.46 -25.73
C GLU A 75 -16.43 0.95 -25.22
N ASP A 76 -17.05 1.98 -25.79
CA ASP A 76 -17.00 3.37 -25.31
C ASP A 76 -17.47 3.51 -23.87
N LEU A 77 -18.46 2.71 -23.43
CA LEU A 77 -18.88 2.69 -22.04
C LEU A 77 -17.87 2.08 -21.11
N ARG A 78 -16.99 1.18 -21.58
CA ARG A 78 -15.99 0.55 -20.70
C ARG A 78 -15.09 1.61 -20.09
N THR A 79 -14.62 2.54 -20.91
CA THR A 79 -13.79 3.66 -20.43
C THR A 79 -14.56 4.54 -19.46
N GLU A 80 -15.85 4.80 -19.68
CA GLU A 80 -16.66 5.62 -18.76
C GLU A 80 -16.98 4.90 -17.43
N GLU A 81 -17.36 3.62 -17.48
CA GLU A 81 -17.65 2.77 -16.31
C GLU A 81 -16.36 2.57 -15.48
N TRP A 82 -15.24 2.27 -16.12
CA TRP A 82 -13.97 2.03 -15.43
C TRP A 82 -13.42 3.25 -14.71
N LYS A 83 -13.81 4.49 -15.07
CA LYS A 83 -13.44 5.69 -14.29
C LYS A 83 -13.83 5.57 -12.83
N LEU A 84 -14.96 4.91 -12.56
CA LEU A 84 -15.51 4.71 -11.23
C LEU A 84 -15.25 3.29 -10.72
N ASP A 85 -15.51 2.28 -11.54
CA ASP A 85 -15.53 0.89 -11.06
C ASP A 85 -14.15 0.37 -10.64
N VAL A 86 -13.12 0.66 -11.44
CA VAL A 86 -11.74 0.21 -11.17
C VAL A 86 -11.24 0.73 -9.82
N PRO A 87 -11.31 2.04 -9.50
CA PRO A 87 -10.77 2.53 -8.25
C PRO A 87 -11.72 2.32 -7.06
N THR A 88 -12.97 1.87 -7.26
CA THR A 88 -13.96 1.62 -6.18
C THR A 88 -14.15 0.14 -5.84
N ILE A 89 -13.65 -0.79 -6.67
CA ILE A 89 -13.79 -2.25 -6.47
C ILE A 89 -13.32 -2.72 -5.08
N GLY A 90 -12.26 -2.12 -4.52
CA GLY A 90 -11.76 -2.46 -3.20
C GLY A 90 -12.80 -2.33 -2.09
N ALA A 91 -13.76 -1.39 -2.19
CA ALA A 91 -14.87 -1.27 -1.23
C ALA A 91 -15.74 -2.52 -1.19
N VAL A 92 -15.89 -3.22 -2.31
CA VAL A 92 -16.69 -4.44 -2.39
C VAL A 92 -16.00 -5.56 -1.60
N TYR A 93 -14.67 -5.59 -1.61
CA TYR A 93 -13.88 -6.61 -0.92
C TYR A 93 -13.58 -6.31 0.54
N GLN A 94 -13.59 -5.03 0.93
CA GLN A 94 -13.25 -4.60 2.27
C GLN A 94 -14.17 -5.24 3.32
N LEU A 95 -13.55 -5.93 4.30
CA LEU A 95 -14.23 -6.64 5.39
C LEU A 95 -15.23 -7.72 4.93
N ARG A 96 -15.06 -8.27 3.72
CA ARG A 96 -15.90 -9.37 3.20
C ARG A 96 -15.14 -10.68 3.14
N ASN A 97 -15.88 -11.78 3.11
CA ASN A 97 -15.30 -13.10 2.96
C ASN A 97 -14.97 -13.36 1.48
N VAL A 98 -13.83 -13.98 1.22
CA VAL A 98 -13.35 -14.24 -0.14
C VAL A 98 -13.05 -15.72 -0.36
N VAL A 99 -13.34 -16.18 -1.58
CA VAL A 99 -13.00 -17.50 -2.08
C VAL A 99 -11.89 -17.35 -3.13
N CYS A 100 -10.73 -17.97 -2.92
CA CYS A 100 -9.54 -17.75 -3.73
C CYS A 100 -9.18 -18.97 -4.59
N TYR A 101 -9.24 -18.83 -5.90
CA TYR A 101 -8.68 -19.77 -6.87
C TYR A 101 -7.24 -19.40 -7.25
N LEU A 102 -6.27 -19.92 -6.50
CA LEU A 102 -4.85 -19.53 -6.67
C LEU A 102 -4.23 -19.98 -8.00
N SER A 103 -4.80 -21.01 -8.66
CA SER A 103 -4.31 -21.55 -9.95
C SER A 103 -5.13 -21.09 -11.16
N GLY A 104 -6.13 -20.21 -10.96
CA GLY A 104 -7.01 -19.71 -12.02
C GLY A 104 -8.47 -20.07 -11.77
N LEU A 105 -9.39 -19.24 -12.27
CA LEU A 105 -10.82 -19.34 -11.94
C LEU A 105 -11.40 -20.73 -12.25
N GLY A 106 -11.95 -21.40 -11.23
CA GLY A 106 -12.51 -22.75 -11.38
C GLY A 106 -11.48 -23.85 -11.65
N GLN A 107 -10.18 -23.57 -11.53
CA GLN A 107 -9.12 -24.56 -11.68
C GLN A 107 -8.82 -25.23 -10.33
N PRO A 108 -8.47 -26.52 -10.34
CA PRO A 108 -7.90 -27.18 -9.17
C PRO A 108 -6.65 -26.46 -8.69
N LEU A 109 -6.45 -26.41 -7.38
CA LEU A 109 -5.23 -25.90 -6.77
C LEU A 109 -4.06 -26.81 -7.13
N THR A 110 -3.16 -26.29 -7.96
CA THR A 110 -1.92 -26.98 -8.34
C THR A 110 -0.72 -26.10 -8.02
N LEU A 111 0.40 -26.73 -7.67
CA LEU A 111 1.65 -26.05 -7.33
C LEU A 111 2.78 -26.68 -8.12
N LYS A 112 3.30 -25.96 -9.12
CA LYS A 112 4.47 -26.35 -9.93
C LYS A 112 5.62 -25.39 -9.68
N GLU A 113 6.84 -25.82 -9.99
CA GLU A 113 8.02 -24.96 -9.87
C GLU A 113 7.88 -23.74 -10.78
N GLY A 114 8.12 -22.55 -10.22
CA GLY A 114 7.97 -21.27 -10.91
C GLY A 114 6.56 -20.67 -10.88
N ASP A 115 5.54 -21.38 -10.37
CA ASP A 115 4.17 -20.84 -10.28
C ASP A 115 4.10 -19.66 -9.29
N LEU A 116 4.85 -19.69 -8.19
CA LEU A 116 4.84 -18.63 -7.18
C LEU A 116 5.50 -17.34 -7.70
N GLU A 117 6.54 -17.49 -8.51
CA GLU A 117 7.33 -16.40 -9.10
C GLU A 117 6.72 -15.88 -10.41
N SER A 118 5.78 -16.60 -11.01
CA SER A 118 5.09 -16.19 -12.23
C SER A 118 4.40 -14.83 -12.06
N ASP A 119 4.48 -13.98 -13.09
CA ASP A 119 3.73 -12.71 -13.16
C ASP A 119 2.20 -12.93 -13.16
N ARG A 120 1.75 -14.17 -13.35
CA ARG A 120 0.35 -14.59 -13.29
C ARG A 120 -0.07 -15.14 -11.93
N SER A 121 0.91 -15.38 -11.04
CA SER A 121 0.69 -15.84 -9.68
C SER A 121 -0.29 -14.93 -8.95
N TRP A 122 -1.24 -15.52 -8.22
CA TRP A 122 -2.14 -14.76 -7.35
C TRP A 122 -1.37 -13.88 -6.37
N PHE A 123 -0.20 -14.33 -5.88
CA PHE A 123 0.66 -13.57 -4.96
C PHE A 123 1.38 -12.37 -5.59
N ARG A 124 1.23 -12.13 -6.90
CA ARG A 124 1.90 -11.06 -7.63
C ARG A 124 0.94 -10.19 -8.45
N ARG A 125 -0.39 -10.32 -8.34
CA ARG A 125 -1.37 -9.43 -9.03
C ARG A 125 -1.74 -8.13 -8.30
N ALA A 126 -1.34 -6.96 -8.79
CA ALA A 126 -1.55 -5.68 -8.07
C ALA A 126 -3.00 -5.47 -7.59
N TRP A 127 -3.97 -5.98 -8.35
CA TRP A 127 -5.39 -5.94 -8.02
C TRP A 127 -5.77 -6.65 -6.71
N THR A 128 -5.15 -7.79 -6.41
CA THR A 128 -5.57 -8.60 -5.26
C THR A 128 -5.16 -7.98 -3.92
N LEU A 129 -4.36 -6.90 -3.95
CA LEU A 129 -4.02 -6.11 -2.77
C LEU A 129 -5.24 -5.33 -2.23
N GLN A 130 -6.14 -4.90 -3.12
CA GLN A 130 -7.42 -4.30 -2.73
C GLN A 130 -8.45 -5.31 -2.27
N GLU A 131 -8.21 -6.59 -2.58
CA GLU A 131 -9.19 -7.65 -2.49
C GLU A 131 -8.95 -8.57 -1.28
N VAL A 132 -8.15 -8.08 -0.33
CA VAL A 132 -7.82 -8.73 0.94
C VAL A 132 -9.05 -8.69 1.85
N GLY A 133 -9.98 -9.60 1.60
CA GLY A 133 -11.11 -9.85 2.48
C GLY A 133 -10.70 -10.33 3.87
N ASP A 134 -11.65 -10.32 4.81
CA ASP A 134 -11.45 -10.68 6.23
C ASP A 134 -11.20 -12.19 6.40
N LYS A 135 -12.13 -13.03 5.92
CA LYS A 135 -11.94 -14.49 5.90
C LYS A 135 -11.66 -14.97 4.49
N ARG A 136 -10.76 -15.95 4.37
CA ARG A 136 -10.37 -16.54 3.09
C ARG A 136 -10.60 -18.04 3.08
N VAL A 137 -11.19 -18.53 2.00
CA VAL A 137 -11.28 -19.96 1.68
C VAL A 137 -10.56 -20.19 0.38
N ILE A 138 -9.65 -21.16 0.33
CA ILE A 138 -8.97 -21.54 -0.91
C ILE A 138 -9.88 -22.53 -1.65
N ALA A 139 -10.22 -22.21 -2.89
CA ALA A 139 -11.04 -23.04 -3.76
C ALA A 139 -10.20 -23.88 -4.73
N GLY A 140 -10.83 -24.89 -5.33
CA GLY A 140 -10.16 -25.90 -6.12
C GLY A 140 -9.28 -26.84 -5.29
N ASP A 141 -9.37 -26.77 -3.96
CA ASP A 141 -8.61 -27.66 -3.08
C ASP A 141 -9.15 -29.09 -3.15
N THR A 142 -8.25 -30.05 -3.05
CA THR A 142 -8.58 -31.48 -3.10
C THR A 142 -7.89 -32.20 -1.96
N PRO A 143 -8.38 -33.35 -1.47
CA PRO A 143 -7.76 -34.09 -0.36
C PRO A 143 -6.26 -34.40 -0.55
N ASP A 144 -5.81 -34.53 -1.81
CA ASP A 144 -4.42 -34.77 -2.20
C ASP A 144 -3.69 -33.47 -2.64
N GLY A 145 -4.31 -32.32 -2.41
CA GLY A 145 -3.88 -31.01 -2.88
C GLY A 145 -2.75 -30.40 -2.04
N PRO A 146 -2.15 -29.29 -2.52
CA PRO A 146 -1.01 -28.64 -1.86
C PRO A 146 -1.28 -28.21 -0.40
N LEU A 147 -2.54 -27.93 -0.04
CA LEU A 147 -2.92 -27.54 1.32
C LEU A 147 -2.87 -28.69 2.34
N HIS A 148 -2.99 -29.93 1.87
CA HIS A 148 -2.99 -31.13 2.73
C HIS A 148 -1.69 -31.94 2.61
N ALA A 149 -0.78 -31.55 1.73
CA ALA A 149 0.47 -32.24 1.50
C ALA A 149 1.39 -32.16 2.73
N GLU A 150 1.59 -33.31 3.40
CA GLU A 150 2.60 -33.43 4.46
C GLU A 150 4.02 -33.31 3.88
N ARG A 151 4.94 -32.73 4.66
CA ARG A 151 6.38 -32.70 4.35
C ARG A 151 6.92 -34.14 4.26
N LYS A 152 6.97 -34.71 3.06
CA LYS A 152 7.68 -35.96 2.80
C LYS A 152 9.07 -35.67 2.26
N ASP A 153 10.01 -36.50 2.70
CA ASP A 153 11.47 -36.37 2.71
C ASP A 153 12.12 -36.26 1.30
N ARG A 154 11.76 -35.22 0.55
CA ARG A 154 12.38 -34.78 -0.70
C ARG A 154 12.55 -33.27 -0.65
N THR A 155 13.79 -32.81 -0.78
CA THR A 155 14.22 -31.45 -0.44
C THR A 155 13.55 -30.35 -1.27
N CYS A 156 13.33 -30.56 -2.58
CA CYS A 156 12.78 -29.52 -3.48
C CYS A 156 11.26 -29.31 -3.33
N GLU A 157 10.46 -30.39 -3.34
CA GLU A 157 8.99 -30.30 -3.15
C GLU A 157 8.65 -29.74 -1.75
N THR A 158 9.45 -30.10 -0.74
CA THR A 158 9.31 -29.56 0.62
C THR A 158 9.61 -28.06 0.69
N GLU A 159 10.59 -27.57 -0.09
CA GLU A 159 10.95 -26.16 -0.14
C GLU A 159 9.87 -25.32 -0.84
N LEU A 160 9.36 -25.78 -1.99
CA LEU A 160 8.26 -25.12 -2.71
C LEU A 160 6.99 -25.04 -1.85
N LEU A 161 6.60 -26.13 -1.18
CA LEU A 161 5.47 -26.14 -0.23
C LEU A 161 5.70 -25.22 0.97
N THR A 162 6.94 -25.13 1.46
CA THR A 162 7.28 -24.22 2.56
C THR A 162 7.17 -22.76 2.13
N ARG A 163 7.66 -22.42 0.92
CA ARG A 163 7.50 -21.08 0.34
C ARG A 163 6.02 -20.74 0.14
N PHE A 164 5.23 -21.67 -0.37
CA PHE A 164 3.78 -21.51 -0.56
C PHE A 164 3.06 -21.20 0.75
N HIS A 165 3.25 -22.02 1.79
CA HIS A 165 2.63 -21.77 3.11
C HIS A 165 3.09 -20.45 3.73
N LYS A 166 4.37 -20.11 3.59
CA LYS A 166 4.90 -18.83 4.09
C LYS A 166 4.25 -17.64 3.37
N GLN A 167 4.11 -17.69 2.04
CA GLN A 167 3.44 -16.64 1.27
C GLN A 167 1.96 -16.53 1.66
N LEU A 168 1.25 -17.65 1.76
CA LEU A 168 -0.15 -17.66 2.17
C LEU A 168 -0.35 -17.02 3.55
N GLN A 169 0.53 -17.33 4.52
CA GLN A 169 0.51 -16.71 5.84
C GLN A 169 0.81 -15.20 5.77
N SER A 170 1.85 -14.79 5.02
CA SER A 170 2.21 -13.36 4.91
C SER A 170 1.09 -12.48 4.34
N THR A 171 0.23 -13.04 3.49
CA THR A 171 -0.91 -12.30 2.95
C THR A 171 -2.07 -12.11 3.94
N HIS A 172 -2.08 -12.82 5.07
CA HIS A 172 -3.05 -12.58 6.17
C HIS A 172 -2.61 -11.42 7.07
N ASP A 173 -1.29 -11.15 7.18
CA ASP A 173 -0.73 -10.08 8.03
C ASP A 173 -0.68 -8.70 7.31
N MET A 174 -1.35 -8.60 6.16
CA MET A 174 -1.29 -7.47 5.23
C MET A 174 -2.42 -6.46 5.53
N LEU A 175 -2.41 -5.88 6.72
CA LEU A 175 -3.45 -4.92 7.13
C LEU A 175 -2.84 -3.56 7.56
N PHE A 176 -3.44 -2.50 7.00
CA PHE A 176 -3.48 -1.09 7.45
C PHE A 176 -2.20 -0.22 7.47
N LEU A 177 -1.10 -0.60 6.79
CA LEU A 177 0.11 0.24 6.75
C LEU A 177 0.48 0.72 5.34
N VAL A 178 0.60 2.04 5.18
CA VAL A 178 1.02 2.70 3.93
C VAL A 178 2.35 2.12 3.45
N PHE A 179 3.33 1.99 4.36
CA PHE A 179 4.62 1.37 4.07
C PHE A 179 4.49 -0.03 3.46
N ARG A 180 3.73 -0.91 4.13
CA ARG A 180 3.56 -2.31 3.69
C ARG A 180 2.81 -2.38 2.38
N ALA A 181 1.76 -1.57 2.21
CA ALA A 181 1.02 -1.49 0.95
C ALA A 181 1.93 -1.08 -0.22
N LEU A 182 2.82 -0.10 -0.01
CA LEU A 182 3.78 0.36 -1.01
C LEU A 182 4.87 -0.67 -1.29
N GLU A 183 5.46 -1.28 -0.25
CA GLU A 183 6.45 -2.35 -0.40
C GLU A 183 5.90 -3.55 -1.15
N GLU A 184 4.64 -3.92 -0.85
CA GLU A 184 3.95 -4.93 -1.61
C GLU A 184 3.75 -4.45 -3.03
N MET A 185 3.10 -3.32 -3.30
CA MET A 185 2.82 -2.84 -4.67
C MET A 185 4.04 -2.80 -5.61
N ARG A 186 5.27 -2.65 -5.08
CA ARG A 186 6.54 -2.81 -5.83
C ARG A 186 6.73 -4.19 -6.46
N LYS A 187 6.46 -5.26 -5.72
CA LYS A 187 6.73 -6.66 -6.14
C LYS A 187 5.70 -7.17 -7.16
N TRP A 188 4.56 -6.51 -7.23
CA TRP A 188 3.37 -6.96 -7.93
C TRP A 188 3.35 -6.47 -9.39
N VAL A 189 2.62 -7.18 -10.24
CA VAL A 189 2.52 -7.00 -11.69
C VAL A 189 1.10 -6.54 -12.02
N SER A 190 0.98 -5.61 -12.96
CA SER A 190 -0.28 -5.13 -13.49
C SER A 190 -0.24 -5.12 -15.02
N THR A 191 -1.41 -5.21 -15.67
CA THR A 191 -1.50 -5.09 -17.14
C THR A 191 -1.33 -3.66 -17.57
N ASN A 192 -2.00 -2.72 -16.89
CA ASN A 192 -1.76 -1.29 -17.03
C ASN A 192 -0.99 -0.82 -15.78
N PRO A 193 0.13 -0.10 -15.92
CA PRO A 193 0.85 0.44 -14.76
C PRO A 193 -0.03 1.30 -13.82
N VAL A 194 -1.02 2.03 -14.35
CA VAL A 194 -1.93 2.90 -13.56
C VAL A 194 -2.76 2.10 -12.55
N ASP A 195 -3.02 0.82 -12.85
CA ASP A 195 -3.75 -0.10 -11.98
C ASP A 195 -3.11 -0.25 -10.61
N LYS A 196 -1.78 -0.12 -10.53
CA LYS A 196 -1.07 -0.15 -9.24
C LYS A 196 -1.48 1.00 -8.34
N ILE A 197 -1.71 2.18 -8.92
CA ILE A 197 -2.08 3.38 -8.16
C ILE A 197 -3.56 3.31 -7.80
N ALA A 198 -4.41 2.93 -8.76
CA ALA A 198 -5.83 2.67 -8.47
C ALA A 198 -5.96 1.64 -7.33
N GLY A 199 -5.12 0.60 -7.37
CA GLY A 199 -4.89 -0.44 -6.37
C GLY A 199 -4.59 0.04 -4.95
N LEU A 200 -4.14 1.28 -4.77
CA LEU A 200 -3.80 1.82 -3.46
C LEU A 200 -4.92 2.65 -2.83
N ALA A 201 -5.97 3.02 -3.58
CA ALA A 201 -6.99 3.98 -3.12
C ALA A 201 -7.60 3.63 -1.75
N PHE A 202 -8.07 2.39 -1.58
CA PHE A 202 -8.64 1.94 -0.30
C PHE A 202 -7.60 1.67 0.77
N LEU A 203 -6.40 1.23 0.39
CA LEU A 203 -5.32 0.94 1.33
C LEU A 203 -4.76 2.22 1.97
N MET A 204 -4.96 3.36 1.32
CA MET A 204 -4.44 4.68 1.71
C MET A 204 -5.51 5.56 2.36
N GLY A 205 -6.65 4.99 2.77
CA GLY A 205 -7.71 5.73 3.46
C GLY A 205 -8.27 6.90 2.66
N SER A 206 -8.29 6.81 1.33
CA SER A 206 -8.64 7.95 0.46
C SER A 206 -10.07 8.43 0.72
N THR A 207 -10.22 9.70 1.13
CA THR A 207 -11.52 10.32 1.47
C THR A 207 -12.36 10.59 0.22
N THR A 208 -11.68 10.91 -0.87
CA THR A 208 -12.22 10.96 -2.23
C THR A 208 -11.43 10.01 -3.10
N ILE A 209 -12.04 9.39 -4.10
CA ILE A 209 -11.37 8.41 -4.97
C ILE A 209 -11.15 9.06 -6.33
N PRO A 210 -9.89 9.25 -6.79
CA PRO A 210 -9.61 9.82 -8.09
C PRO A 210 -10.19 8.96 -9.22
N ALA A 211 -10.70 9.62 -10.25
CA ALA A 211 -11.20 8.94 -11.44
C ALA A 211 -10.06 8.22 -12.17
N TYR A 212 -10.31 6.97 -12.57
CA TYR A 212 -9.33 6.16 -13.29
C TYR A 212 -9.36 6.45 -14.79
N TYR A 213 -8.17 6.61 -15.37
CA TYR A 213 -8.01 6.71 -16.82
C TYR A 213 -6.77 5.91 -17.23
N GLU A 214 -6.96 4.97 -18.15
CA GLU A 214 -5.87 4.13 -18.67
C GLU A 214 -4.72 4.94 -19.29
N SER A 215 -5.02 6.14 -19.80
CA SER A 215 -4.08 7.02 -20.49
C SER A 215 -3.31 7.97 -19.58
N THR A 216 -3.69 8.07 -18.30
CA THR A 216 -3.04 9.00 -17.35
C THR A 216 -1.63 8.53 -17.05
N SER A 217 -0.69 9.46 -16.88
CA SER A 217 0.66 9.08 -16.46
C SER A 217 0.66 8.58 -15.01
N LEU A 218 1.62 7.72 -14.67
CA LEU A 218 1.77 7.22 -13.30
C LEU A 218 1.90 8.35 -12.28
N GLU A 219 2.67 9.39 -12.60
CA GLU A 219 2.88 10.50 -11.67
C GLU A 219 1.62 11.36 -11.48
N GLU A 220 0.83 11.57 -12.53
CA GLU A 220 -0.45 12.29 -12.42
C GLU A 220 -1.46 11.50 -11.59
N ALA A 221 -1.58 10.18 -11.82
CA ALA A 221 -2.45 9.32 -11.03
C ALA A 221 -2.02 9.26 -9.57
N TRP A 222 -0.71 9.15 -9.31
CA TRP A 222 -0.14 9.14 -7.96
C TRP A 222 -0.37 10.46 -7.25
N THR A 223 -0.15 11.58 -7.95
CA THR A 223 -0.44 12.92 -7.42
C THR A 223 -1.91 13.07 -7.05
N ALA A 224 -2.82 12.64 -7.92
CA ALA A 224 -4.24 12.69 -7.63
C ALA A 224 -4.62 11.83 -6.41
N LEU A 225 -4.02 10.64 -6.27
CA LEU A 225 -4.24 9.77 -5.13
C LEU A 225 -3.69 10.38 -3.83
N VAL A 226 -2.44 10.85 -3.81
CA VAL A 226 -1.87 11.48 -2.61
C VAL A 226 -2.75 12.65 -2.19
N ASN A 227 -3.16 13.51 -3.13
CA ASN A 227 -4.04 14.65 -2.85
C ASN A 227 -5.41 14.28 -2.23
N SER A 228 -5.82 13.01 -2.28
CA SER A 228 -7.08 12.53 -1.73
C SER A 228 -6.95 11.61 -0.51
N MET A 229 -5.74 11.23 -0.11
CA MET A 229 -5.49 10.37 1.07
C MET A 229 -5.84 11.07 2.39
N GLU A 230 -6.11 10.29 3.43
CA GLU A 230 -6.28 10.79 4.79
C GLU A 230 -4.95 11.31 5.38
N ALA A 231 -5.04 12.26 6.32
CA ALA A 231 -3.89 12.95 6.93
C ALA A 231 -2.85 11.98 7.53
N ASP A 232 -3.29 10.85 8.10
CA ASP A 232 -2.41 9.83 8.67
C ASP A 232 -1.53 9.15 7.60
N CYS A 233 -2.07 8.95 6.40
CA CYS A 233 -1.33 8.35 5.30
C CYS A 233 -0.30 9.33 4.71
N TRP A 234 -0.63 10.63 4.69
CA TRP A 234 0.30 11.69 4.31
C TRP A 234 1.46 11.80 5.28
N ALA A 235 1.16 11.79 6.57
CA ALA A 235 2.16 11.80 7.63
C ALA A 235 3.15 10.65 7.43
N GLN A 236 2.65 9.43 7.21
CA GLN A 236 3.50 8.28 6.90
C GLN A 236 4.43 8.54 5.70
N LEU A 237 3.92 9.05 4.57
CA LEU A 237 4.79 9.39 3.43
C LEU A 237 5.84 10.46 3.77
N PHE A 238 5.47 11.44 4.59
CA PHE A 238 6.33 12.53 5.02
C PHE A 238 7.51 12.06 5.87
N PHE A 239 7.34 11.05 6.74
CA PHE A 239 8.44 10.51 7.57
C PHE A 239 9.16 9.29 6.96
N LEU A 240 8.48 8.49 6.14
CA LEU A 240 9.07 7.22 5.65
C LEU A 240 9.95 7.40 4.41
N CYS A 241 9.73 8.47 3.63
CA CYS A 241 10.50 8.74 2.42
C CYS A 241 11.72 9.59 2.76
N PRO A 242 12.95 9.09 2.64
CA PRO A 242 14.11 9.88 3.04
C PRO A 242 14.41 11.04 2.12
N GLU A 243 14.15 10.86 0.83
CA GLU A 243 14.43 11.90 -0.14
C GLU A 243 13.31 12.93 -0.21
N PRO A 244 13.64 14.20 -0.51
CA PRO A 244 12.64 15.20 -0.79
C PRO A 244 12.02 14.95 -2.17
N GLY A 245 10.77 15.33 -2.35
CA GLY A 245 10.02 15.22 -3.60
C GLY A 245 10.74 15.82 -4.81
N ASP A 246 10.65 15.13 -5.95
CA ASP A 246 11.32 15.52 -7.20
C ASP A 246 10.38 15.89 -8.36
N ARG A 247 9.06 15.75 -8.16
CA ARG A 247 8.00 16.06 -9.17
C ARG A 247 6.94 17.04 -8.67
N GLY A 248 7.06 17.55 -7.46
CA GLY A 248 6.10 18.45 -6.82
C GLY A 248 6.69 19.10 -5.56
N PRO A 249 5.85 19.36 -4.54
CA PRO A 249 6.33 19.82 -3.24
C PRO A 249 7.41 18.89 -2.65
N LYS A 250 8.40 19.44 -1.95
CA LYS A 250 9.52 18.65 -1.40
C LYS A 250 9.09 17.68 -0.31
N TRP A 251 7.98 17.94 0.35
CA TRP A 251 7.39 17.00 1.29
C TRP A 251 6.83 15.73 0.62
N ARG A 252 6.34 15.85 -0.64
CA ARG A 252 5.60 14.81 -1.35
C ARG A 252 6.51 13.96 -2.26
N PRO A 253 6.68 12.67 -1.99
CA PRO A 253 7.48 11.80 -2.85
C PRO A 253 6.77 11.52 -4.18
N SER A 254 7.53 11.39 -5.27
CA SER A 254 7.00 10.93 -6.56
C SER A 254 6.72 9.42 -6.55
N TRP A 255 5.95 8.95 -7.52
CA TRP A 255 5.70 7.53 -7.69
C TRP A 255 7.02 6.74 -7.84
N ASP A 256 7.95 7.27 -8.63
CA ASP A 256 9.26 6.67 -8.86
C ASP A 256 10.07 6.57 -7.55
N GLN A 257 10.05 7.60 -6.70
CA GLN A 257 10.70 7.54 -5.39
C GLN A 257 10.09 6.45 -4.51
N VAL A 258 8.76 6.36 -4.48
CA VAL A 258 8.03 5.40 -3.65
C VAL A 258 8.16 3.96 -4.16
N VAL A 259 8.46 3.71 -5.43
CA VAL A 259 8.63 2.33 -5.92
C VAL A 259 10.08 1.89 -6.09
N MET A 260 11.01 2.82 -6.33
CA MET A 260 12.41 2.49 -6.63
C MET A 260 13.35 2.62 -5.44
N LYS A 261 12.99 3.39 -4.41
CA LYS A 261 13.91 3.72 -3.30
C LYS A 261 13.49 3.03 -2.01
N PRO A 262 14.43 2.54 -1.17
CA PRO A 262 14.06 2.00 0.11
C PRO A 262 13.34 3.06 0.95
N LEU A 263 12.21 2.67 1.53
CA LEU A 263 11.52 3.45 2.55
C LEU A 263 12.08 3.03 3.91
N LEU A 264 11.99 3.89 4.91
CA LEU A 264 12.35 3.50 6.28
C LEU A 264 11.38 2.44 6.81
N GLU A 265 11.91 1.43 7.49
CA GLU A 265 11.08 0.37 8.10
C GLU A 265 10.20 0.99 9.20
N TYR A 266 8.92 0.63 9.22
CA TYR A 266 7.94 1.16 10.17
C TYR A 266 7.59 0.12 11.23
N VAL A 267 7.88 0.39 12.50
CA VAL A 267 7.31 -0.33 13.64
C VAL A 267 6.16 0.51 14.21
N LEU A 268 4.94 -0.01 14.10
CA LEU A 268 3.77 0.58 14.75
C LEU A 268 3.98 0.65 16.27
N ASP A 269 3.79 1.84 16.86
CA ASP A 269 3.25 1.92 18.22
C ASP A 269 1.73 1.68 18.14
N PRO A 270 1.19 0.58 18.71
CA PRO A 270 -0.25 0.29 18.70
C PRO A 270 -1.12 1.36 19.40
N HIS A 271 -0.51 2.34 20.07
CA HIS A 271 -1.19 3.39 20.82
C HIS A 271 -0.92 4.82 20.30
N GLY A 272 -0.10 4.96 19.24
CA GLY A 272 0.23 6.26 18.66
C GLY A 272 -0.91 6.85 17.83
N ILE A 273 -1.25 8.11 18.06
CA ILE A 273 -2.21 8.87 17.25
C ILE A 273 -1.41 9.95 16.54
N PHE A 274 -1.30 9.86 15.22
CA PHE A 274 -0.67 10.91 14.41
C PHE A 274 -1.26 12.27 14.75
N LYS A 275 -0.44 13.16 15.31
CA LYS A 275 -0.80 14.56 15.52
C LYS A 275 -0.59 15.36 14.22
N PHE A 276 -1.25 14.97 13.13
CA PHE A 276 -1.33 15.78 11.91
C PHE A 276 -2.73 16.37 11.81
N VAL A 277 -2.86 17.68 12.01
CA VAL A 277 -4.14 18.38 11.87
C VAL A 277 -4.32 18.87 10.43
N ASP A 278 -5.15 18.11 9.74
CA ASP A 278 -6.13 18.44 8.70
C ASP A 278 -5.75 19.39 7.54
N GLN A 279 -5.89 18.85 6.31
CA GLN A 279 -6.26 19.62 5.12
C GLN A 279 -7.77 19.89 5.20
N HIS A 280 -8.22 21.03 5.73
CA HIS A 280 -9.50 21.63 5.28
C HIS A 280 -9.90 23.00 5.85
N GLU A 281 -9.00 23.85 6.35
CA GLU A 281 -9.38 25.25 6.65
C GLU A 281 -8.76 26.24 5.65
N THR A 282 -9.46 26.43 4.52
CA THR A 282 -9.45 27.64 3.67
C THR A 282 -8.35 27.87 2.60
N GLY A 283 -7.58 26.87 2.15
CA GLY A 283 -6.70 27.04 0.98
C GLY A 283 -6.08 25.76 0.42
N ASP A 284 -5.61 25.84 -0.83
CA ASP A 284 -4.84 24.80 -1.56
C ASP A 284 -3.43 24.55 -0.94
N GLU A 285 -3.24 24.80 0.36
CA GLU A 285 -1.93 24.77 1.01
C GLU A 285 -1.83 23.59 1.99
N ASP A 286 -0.86 22.71 1.75
CA ASP A 286 -0.56 21.58 2.64
C ASP A 286 0.10 22.12 3.92
N SER A 287 -0.43 21.79 5.10
CA SER A 287 0.08 22.31 6.36
C SER A 287 0.16 21.25 7.45
N CYS A 288 1.04 21.49 8.43
CA CYS A 288 1.30 20.59 9.55
C CYS A 288 1.49 21.40 10.84
N ASP A 289 0.74 21.06 11.88
CA ASP A 289 0.98 21.51 13.25
C ASP A 289 1.99 20.56 13.91
N ALA A 290 3.24 21.01 14.05
CA ALA A 290 4.34 20.17 14.49
C ALA A 290 4.97 20.66 15.80
N GLU A 291 5.44 19.70 16.60
CA GLU A 291 6.46 19.94 17.61
C GLU A 291 7.83 19.89 16.91
N CYS A 292 8.61 20.96 17.06
CA CYS A 292 9.86 21.12 16.34
C CYS A 292 10.97 21.74 17.18
N ILE A 293 12.20 21.46 16.79
CA ILE A 293 13.42 22.03 17.36
C ILE A 293 14.31 22.58 16.24
N GLU A 294 15.14 23.56 16.56
CA GLU A 294 16.15 24.09 15.66
C GLU A 294 17.53 23.69 16.16
N GLY A 295 18.37 23.14 15.29
CA GLY A 295 19.68 22.66 15.67
C GLY A 295 20.64 22.51 14.51
N LEU A 296 21.94 22.52 14.83
CA LEU A 296 23.01 22.26 13.87
C LEU A 296 23.18 20.75 13.70
N VAL A 297 22.99 20.27 12.47
CA VAL A 297 23.20 18.87 12.10
C VAL A 297 24.60 18.73 11.51
N TRP A 298 25.40 17.81 12.05
CA TRP A 298 26.76 17.54 11.60
C TRP A 298 27.00 16.03 11.41
N GLY A 299 27.90 15.65 10.48
CA GLY A 299 28.35 14.26 10.35
C GLY A 299 27.46 13.34 9.50
N LEU A 300 26.38 13.88 8.92
CA LEU A 300 25.50 13.15 8.00
C LEU A 300 25.77 13.50 6.52
N ALA A 301 26.73 14.37 6.19
CA ALA A 301 26.97 14.78 4.81
C ALA A 301 27.68 13.70 3.96
N VAL A 302 28.51 12.87 4.57
CA VAL A 302 29.33 11.86 3.87
C VAL A 302 28.53 10.57 3.70
N VAL A 303 28.46 10.07 2.46
CA VAL A 303 27.80 8.80 2.15
C VAL A 303 28.81 7.67 2.26
N GLU A 304 28.88 7.06 3.45
CA GLU A 304 29.50 5.75 3.65
C GLU A 304 28.38 4.69 3.71
N GLY A 305 28.60 3.50 3.17
CA GLY A 305 27.55 2.48 3.10
C GLY A 305 27.03 2.08 4.49
N GLY A 306 25.71 1.95 4.64
CA GLY A 306 25.05 1.59 5.90
C GLY A 306 24.34 2.78 6.57
N HIS A 307 24.13 2.67 7.88
CA HIS A 307 23.55 3.74 8.71
C HIS A 307 24.60 4.83 8.95
N ARG A 308 24.27 6.07 8.64
CA ARG A 308 25.15 7.22 8.90
C ARG A 308 24.84 7.77 10.28
N ARG A 309 25.89 8.05 11.07
CA ARG A 309 25.78 8.61 12.41
C ARG A 309 26.32 10.02 12.43
N GLY A 310 25.61 10.92 13.07
CA GLY A 310 25.96 12.31 13.20
C GLY A 310 25.67 12.82 14.59
N LYS A 311 25.74 14.15 14.72
CA LYS A 311 25.42 14.86 15.94
C LYS A 311 24.43 15.98 15.64
N LEU A 312 23.46 16.14 16.51
CA LEU A 312 22.57 17.29 16.56
C LEU A 312 23.00 18.17 17.72
N ILE A 313 23.31 19.42 17.45
CA ILE A 313 23.64 20.42 18.48
C ILE A 313 22.45 21.37 18.62
N VAL A 314 21.81 21.35 19.78
CA VAL A 314 20.67 22.21 20.14
C VAL A 314 21.05 23.15 21.28
N LYS A 315 20.31 24.25 21.42
CA LYS A 315 20.49 25.21 22.50
C LYS A 315 19.27 25.22 23.38
N ASP A 316 19.47 25.12 24.69
CA ASP A 316 18.40 25.33 25.66
C ASP A 316 18.06 26.82 25.82
N GLU A 317 17.08 27.12 26.69
CA GLU A 317 16.66 28.49 26.98
C GLU A 317 17.78 29.35 27.60
N ASP A 318 18.72 28.71 28.30
CA ASP A 318 19.91 29.36 28.89
C ASP A 318 21.05 29.56 27.87
N GLY A 319 20.88 29.05 26.64
CA GLY A 319 21.85 29.12 25.55
C GLY A 319 22.99 28.11 25.67
N ILE A 320 22.86 27.09 26.54
CA ILE A 320 23.81 26.00 26.67
C ILE A 320 23.64 25.04 25.49
N GLU A 321 24.76 24.68 24.88
CA GLU A 321 24.80 23.74 23.77
C GLU A 321 24.76 22.30 24.29
N HIS A 322 23.83 21.55 23.73
CA HIS A 322 23.51 20.16 24.03
C HIS A 322 23.74 19.33 22.78
N GLU A 323 24.46 18.22 22.92
CA GLU A 323 24.83 17.35 21.81
C GLU A 323 24.08 16.03 21.91
N VAL A 324 23.38 15.66 20.83
CA VAL A 324 22.58 14.44 20.71
C VAL A 324 23.08 13.58 19.57
N GLU A 325 23.18 12.27 19.80
CA GLU A 325 23.48 11.31 18.74
C GLU A 325 22.28 11.12 17.80
N ILE A 326 22.52 11.25 16.50
CA ILE A 326 21.50 11.10 15.45
C ILE A 326 21.93 10.06 14.41
N THR A 327 20.97 9.35 13.85
CA THR A 327 21.21 8.32 12.83
C THR A 327 20.35 8.55 11.59
N ALA A 328 20.92 8.37 10.41
CA ALA A 328 20.18 8.31 9.15
C ALA A 328 20.31 6.91 8.55
N ALA A 329 19.21 6.14 8.58
CA ALA A 329 19.12 4.78 8.04
C ALA A 329 18.95 4.72 6.51
N HIS A 330 19.52 5.69 5.79
CA HIS A 330 19.43 5.80 4.34
C HIS A 330 20.68 6.47 3.76
N THR A 331 20.85 6.42 2.43
CA THR A 331 22.05 6.91 1.74
C THR A 331 21.96 8.36 1.26
N TYR A 332 20.78 8.98 1.31
CA TYR A 332 20.61 10.38 0.89
C TYR A 332 21.35 11.38 1.81
N PRO A 333 22.33 12.16 1.32
CA PRO A 333 23.17 13.01 2.16
C PRO A 333 22.39 14.15 2.82
N ILE A 334 22.73 14.46 4.07
CA ILE A 334 22.19 15.62 4.79
C ILE A 334 23.39 16.57 5.02
N PRO A 335 23.50 17.67 4.26
CA PRO A 335 24.61 18.61 4.41
C PRO A 335 24.67 19.19 5.81
N GLU A 336 25.86 19.56 6.26
CA GLU A 336 26.04 20.17 7.59
C GLU A 336 25.49 21.59 7.55
N ASP A 337 24.45 21.84 8.33
CA ASP A 337 23.75 23.13 8.38
C ASP A 337 22.84 23.18 9.62
N THR A 338 22.31 24.36 9.90
CA THR A 338 21.22 24.53 10.85
C THR A 338 19.89 24.21 10.17
N TYR A 339 19.14 23.29 10.78
CA TYR A 339 17.84 22.87 10.28
C TYR A 339 16.77 23.00 11.35
N THR A 340 15.53 22.99 10.89
CA THR A 340 14.36 22.71 11.70
C THR A 340 14.06 21.22 11.62
N LEU A 341 13.95 20.57 12.77
CA LEU A 341 13.59 19.17 12.89
C LEU A 341 12.16 19.08 13.41
N ILE A 342 11.28 18.42 12.66
CA ILE A 342 9.90 18.14 13.03
C ILE A 342 9.82 16.74 13.63
N TYR A 343 9.28 16.63 14.83
CA TYR A 343 9.13 15.36 15.54
C TYR A 343 7.88 14.61 15.10
N GLY A 344 8.06 13.36 14.68
CA GLY A 344 6.96 12.43 14.43
C GLY A 344 6.69 11.60 15.67
N CYS A 345 5.82 12.12 16.54
CA CYS A 345 5.49 11.60 17.89
C CYS A 345 5.19 10.08 17.98
N ASP A 346 5.00 9.39 16.86
CA ASP A 346 4.46 8.02 16.80
C ASP A 346 5.18 7.09 15.79
N ILE A 347 6.35 7.50 15.27
CA ILE A 347 7.13 6.71 14.29
C ILE A 347 8.55 6.51 14.82
N ASP A 348 8.85 5.45 15.59
CA ASP A 348 10.23 5.02 15.92
C ASP A 348 11.27 6.15 16.20
N ASN A 349 10.85 7.23 16.87
CA ASN A 349 11.67 8.44 17.07
C ASN A 349 12.24 9.03 15.76
N SER A 350 11.42 9.05 14.72
CA SER A 350 11.71 9.60 13.40
C SER A 350 11.45 11.09 13.38
N TRP A 351 12.34 11.80 12.70
CA TRP A 351 12.33 13.25 12.58
C TRP A 351 12.46 13.64 11.12
N VAL A 352 11.67 14.64 10.71
CA VAL A 352 11.85 15.25 9.39
C VAL A 352 12.76 16.46 9.53
N VAL A 353 13.86 16.44 8.80
CA VAL A 353 14.82 17.54 8.71
C VAL A 353 14.42 18.43 7.54
N GLY A 354 14.29 19.72 7.79
CA GLY A 354 13.97 20.68 6.74
C GLY A 354 14.42 22.09 7.05
N ARG A 355 14.22 22.97 6.08
CA ARG A 355 14.52 24.39 6.21
C ARG A 355 13.22 25.13 6.50
N SER A 356 13.16 25.78 7.66
CA SER A 356 12.15 26.77 7.94
C SER A 356 12.50 28.07 7.20
N LEU A 357 11.59 28.52 6.33
CA LEU A 357 11.78 29.75 5.57
C LEU A 357 11.22 30.94 6.36
N PRO A 358 11.99 32.03 6.54
CA PRO A 358 11.59 33.16 7.39
C PRO A 358 10.30 33.88 6.96
N LEU A 359 9.91 33.77 5.69
CA LEU A 359 8.70 34.36 5.14
C LEU A 359 7.60 33.29 4.98
N GLY A 360 6.56 33.41 5.81
CA GLY A 360 5.29 32.70 5.61
C GLY A 360 5.17 31.34 6.29
N GLY A 361 6.05 31.01 7.25
CA GLY A 361 5.94 29.75 8.01
C GLY A 361 6.08 28.51 7.12
N LYS A 362 6.89 28.59 6.05
CA LYS A 362 7.06 27.50 5.09
C LYS A 362 8.15 26.55 5.53
N PHE A 363 7.94 25.26 5.32
CA PHE A 363 8.90 24.20 5.64
C PHE A 363 9.23 23.43 4.36
N GLU A 364 10.50 23.50 3.95
CA GLU A 364 11.02 22.71 2.84
C GLU A 364 11.72 21.46 3.39
N LYS A 365 11.17 20.29 3.11
CA LYS A 365 11.78 19.01 3.52
C LYS A 365 13.14 18.83 2.86
N VAL A 366 14.13 18.43 3.65
CA VAL A 366 15.48 18.05 3.18
C VAL A 366 15.66 16.55 3.26
N SER A 367 15.35 15.94 4.40
CA SER A 367 15.50 14.51 4.64
C SER A 367 14.77 14.06 5.90
N VAL A 368 14.94 12.81 6.29
CA VAL A 368 14.51 12.26 7.58
C VAL A 368 15.72 11.74 8.37
N LEU A 369 15.61 11.60 9.69
CA LEU A 369 16.59 10.95 10.56
C LEU A 369 15.90 10.32 11.77
N GLU A 370 16.64 9.55 12.54
CA GLU A 370 16.21 8.87 13.75
C GLU A 370 17.05 9.35 14.95
N ILE A 371 16.40 9.49 16.10
CA ILE A 371 17.04 9.75 17.39
C ILE A 371 16.74 8.56 18.30
N SER A 372 17.68 8.11 19.12
CA SER A 372 17.38 6.98 20.02
C SER A 372 16.32 7.36 21.05
N TYR A 373 15.56 6.39 21.57
CA TYR A 373 14.55 6.65 22.60
C TYR A 373 15.13 7.33 23.85
N GLU A 374 16.34 6.94 24.27
CA GLU A 374 17.01 7.55 25.44
C GLU A 374 17.34 9.03 25.20
N GLU A 375 17.86 9.36 24.01
CA GLU A 375 18.15 10.72 23.59
C GLU A 375 16.87 11.55 23.37
N GLN A 376 15.81 10.93 22.87
CA GLN A 376 14.50 11.56 22.69
C GLN A 376 13.90 11.97 24.04
N CYS A 377 13.86 11.07 25.02
CA CYS A 377 13.37 11.39 26.37
C CYS A 377 14.20 12.52 27.00
N TRP A 378 15.51 12.51 26.78
CA TRP A 378 16.37 13.57 27.27
C TRP A 378 16.10 14.93 26.61
N LEU A 379 15.87 14.96 25.29
CA LEU A 379 15.47 16.18 24.57
C LEU A 379 14.13 16.74 25.10
N GLU A 380 13.18 15.87 25.42
CA GLU A 380 11.88 16.27 25.98
C GLU A 380 12.02 16.92 27.37
N ASP A 381 12.97 16.45 28.18
CA ASP A 381 13.28 17.03 29.50
C ASP A 381 13.92 18.44 29.41
N LEU A 382 14.49 18.82 28.26
CA LEU A 382 15.09 20.14 28.06
C LEU A 382 14.05 21.26 27.79
N ASP A 383 12.78 20.91 27.57
CA ASP A 383 11.67 21.85 27.28
C ASP A 383 11.96 22.81 26.10
N ILE A 384 12.74 22.36 25.11
CA ILE A 384 13.14 23.17 23.94
C ILE A 384 12.19 23.06 22.74
N PHE A 385 11.16 22.21 22.85
CA PHE A 385 10.21 21.96 21.78
C PHE A 385 9.28 23.14 21.56
N LYS A 386 9.17 23.56 20.30
CA LYS A 386 8.25 24.62 19.89
C LYS A 386 7.12 24.01 19.08
N LYS A 387 5.89 24.37 19.43
CA LYS A 387 4.73 24.11 18.59
C LYS A 387 4.66 25.18 17.50
N HIS A 388 4.67 24.75 16.25
CA HIS A 388 4.58 25.65 15.11
C HIS A 388 3.74 25.04 14.00
N ARG A 389 2.95 25.89 13.33
CA ARG A 389 2.21 25.52 12.13
C ARG A 389 3.06 25.83 10.92
N TYR A 390 3.40 24.80 10.15
CA TYR A 390 4.16 24.94 8.90
C TYR A 390 3.26 24.75 7.69
N ILE A 391 3.50 25.53 6.64
CA ILE A 391 3.05 25.24 5.27
C ILE A 391 4.15 24.39 4.60
N LEU A 392 3.83 23.16 4.23
CA LEU A 392 4.77 22.24 3.61
C LEU A 392 4.93 22.58 2.13
N ILE A 393 6.17 22.73 1.67
CA ILE A 393 6.50 23.05 0.28
C ILE A 393 7.49 22.07 -0.35
#